data_AF-A0AAV0CKI3-F1
#
_entry.id   AF-A0AAV0CKI3-F1
#
_cell.length_a   1.000
_cell.length_b   1.000
_cell.length_c   1.000
_cell.angle_alpha   90.00
_cell.angle_beta   90.00
_cell.angle_gamma   90.00
#
_symmetry.space_group_name_H-M   'P 1'
#
loop_
_entity.id
_entity.type
_entity.pdbx_description
1 polymer ?
#
loop_
_entity_poly.entity_id
_entity_poly.type
_entity_poly.pdbx_seq_one_letter_code
_entity_poly.pdbx_strand_id
1 'polypeptide(L)'
;MRLRTETNEESLNDTQEFAKWILHLGDGPVITNQYGESEVEIPADLLIHDVENPIQSLVTFAYPDMLNNYINLSFFEDRAILAPTLEAVEKINSYILSLIPLKETEYLSSDSTCQADENYEL
;
A
#
# COMPACT_ATOMS: atom_id res chain seq x y z
N MET A 1 10.38 0.27 8.97
CA MET A 1 10.88 0.28 7.59
C MET A 1 12.39 0.17 7.63
N ARG A 2 13.03 -0.71 6.85
CA ARG A 2 14.50 -0.83 6.79
C ARG A 2 14.96 -0.40 5.41
N LEU A 3 15.74 0.68 5.33
CA LEU A 3 16.36 1.11 4.09
C LEU A 3 17.48 0.14 3.71
N ARG A 4 17.45 -0.35 2.48
CA ARG A 4 18.54 -1.13 1.90
C ARG A 4 19.44 -0.15 1.16
N THR A 5 20.72 -0.16 1.47
CA THR A 5 21.73 0.66 0.78
C THR A 5 22.33 -0.15 -0.36
N GLU A 6 22.23 0.36 -1.58
CA GLU A 6 22.96 -0.18 -2.72
C GLU A 6 24.41 0.35 -2.75
N THR A 7 25.27 -0.27 -3.57
CA THR A 7 26.71 0.03 -3.61
C THR A 7 27.11 1.15 -4.56
N ASN A 8 26.17 1.76 -5.30
CA ASN A 8 26.44 2.84 -6.25
C ASN A 8 26.35 4.22 -5.57
N GLU A 9 27.24 5.15 -5.91
CA GLU A 9 27.32 6.48 -5.28
C GLU A 9 26.03 7.30 -5.44
N GLU A 10 25.37 7.24 -6.59
CA GLU A 10 24.11 7.94 -6.87
C GLU A 10 22.96 7.40 -6.00
N SER A 11 22.80 6.07 -5.95
CA SER A 11 21.80 5.40 -5.10
C SER A 11 22.01 5.64 -3.60
N LEU A 12 23.26 5.89 -3.18
CA LEU A 12 23.58 6.23 -1.79
C LEU A 12 23.13 7.65 -1.45
N ASN A 13 23.23 8.60 -2.39
CA ASN A 13 22.73 9.96 -2.18
C ASN A 13 21.20 9.96 -2.03
N ASP A 14 20.49 9.31 -2.95
CA ASP A 14 19.02 9.23 -2.92
C ASP A 14 18.51 8.58 -1.63
N THR A 15 19.16 7.50 -1.20
CA THR A 15 18.82 6.82 0.07
C THR A 15 19.04 7.75 1.27
N GLN A 16 20.09 8.56 1.27
CA GLN A 16 20.36 9.53 2.33
C GLN A 16 19.36 10.68 2.32
N GLU A 17 18.97 11.17 1.16
CA GLU A 17 17.96 12.23 1.03
C GLU A 17 16.60 11.75 1.51
N PHE A 18 16.16 10.57 1.09
CA PHE A 18 14.94 9.93 1.60
C PHE A 18 14.99 9.72 3.12
N ALA A 19 16.12 9.23 3.64
CA ALA A 19 16.30 9.04 5.09
C ALA A 19 16.20 10.36 5.87
N LYS A 20 16.78 11.45 5.36
CA LYS A 20 16.67 12.77 5.98
C LYS A 20 15.23 13.28 5.96
N TRP A 21 14.53 13.11 4.83
CA TRP A 21 13.13 13.52 4.71
C TRP A 21 12.22 12.77 5.68
N ILE A 22 12.34 11.44 5.79
CA ILE A 22 11.49 10.65 6.70
C ILE A 22 11.81 10.91 8.18
N LEU A 23 13.07 11.20 8.51
CA LEU A 23 13.46 11.64 9.85
C LEU A 23 12.84 12.99 10.19
N HIS A 24 12.90 13.95 9.25
CA HIS A 24 12.28 15.25 9.42
C HIS A 24 10.76 15.16 9.69
N LEU A 25 10.09 14.21 9.04
CA LEU A 25 8.68 13.92 9.30
C LEU A 25 8.46 13.35 10.71
N GLY A 26 9.33 12.46 11.18
CA GLY A 26 9.25 11.81 12.49
C GLY A 26 9.59 12.72 13.67
N ASP A 27 10.48 13.70 13.47
CA ASP A 27 10.84 14.71 14.47
C ASP A 27 9.72 15.73 14.73
N GLY A 28 8.69 15.70 13.87
CA GLY A 28 7.52 16.55 13.95
C GLY A 28 7.68 17.81 13.10
N PRO A 29 6.67 18.17 12.31
CA PRO A 29 6.67 19.42 11.55
C PRO A 29 6.74 20.63 12.49
N VAL A 30 7.53 21.63 12.11
CA VAL A 30 7.69 22.89 12.86
C VAL A 30 6.37 23.69 12.92
N ILE A 31 5.44 23.40 12.00
CA ILE A 31 4.19 24.15 11.82
C ILE A 31 3.01 23.19 11.95
N THR A 32 2.43 23.15 13.15
CA THR A 32 1.11 22.57 13.40
C THR A 32 0.05 23.66 13.33
N ASN A 33 -1.04 23.43 12.61
CA ASN A 33 -2.20 24.32 12.65
C ASN A 33 -2.87 24.29 14.05
N GLN A 34 -3.89 25.11 14.25
CA GLN A 34 -4.62 25.18 15.53
C GLN A 34 -5.33 23.86 15.94
N TYR A 35 -5.41 22.89 15.03
CA TYR A 35 -5.98 21.57 15.25
C TYR A 35 -4.91 20.48 15.47
N GLY A 36 -3.61 20.85 15.48
CA GLY A 36 -2.51 19.92 15.61
C GLY A 36 -2.20 19.15 14.32
N GLU A 37 -2.74 19.59 13.17
CA GLU A 37 -2.47 18.98 11.87
C GLU A 37 -1.30 19.70 11.20
N SER A 38 -0.66 19.03 10.27
CA SER A 38 0.47 19.59 9.54
C SER A 38 0.44 19.15 8.10
N GLU A 39 0.80 20.07 7.22
CA GLU A 39 0.98 19.79 5.81
C GLU A 39 2.39 19.23 5.59
N VAL A 40 2.46 18.16 4.80
CA VAL A 40 3.71 17.49 4.45
C VAL A 40 3.83 17.52 2.94
N GLU A 41 4.90 18.12 2.45
CA GLU A 41 5.23 18.06 1.03
C GLU A 41 5.90 16.71 0.72
N ILE A 42 5.30 15.97 -0.21
CA ILE A 42 5.85 14.71 -0.71
C ILE A 42 6.84 15.04 -1.84
N PRO A 43 8.10 14.56 -1.76
CA PRO A 43 9.09 14.72 -2.80
C PRO A 43 8.58 14.28 -4.18
N ALA A 44 8.88 15.07 -5.22
CA ALA A 44 8.32 14.88 -6.55
C ALA A 44 8.70 13.52 -7.16
N ASP A 45 9.90 13.02 -6.88
CA ASP A 45 10.41 11.71 -7.27
C ASP A 45 9.63 10.54 -6.67
N LEU A 46 8.89 10.76 -5.57
CA LEU A 46 8.02 9.77 -4.95
C LEU A 46 6.59 9.80 -5.49
N LEU A 47 6.26 10.79 -6.32
CA LEU A 47 4.93 10.94 -6.90
C LEU A 47 4.80 10.13 -8.19
N ILE A 48 3.60 9.57 -8.39
CA ILE A 48 3.22 9.04 -9.69
C ILE A 48 2.71 10.21 -10.53
N HIS A 49 3.45 10.56 -11.59
CA HIS A 49 3.11 11.67 -12.49
C HIS A 49 2.09 11.28 -13.58
N ASP A 50 1.50 12.28 -14.23
CA ASP A 50 0.67 12.16 -15.44
C ASP A 50 -0.51 11.19 -15.32
N VAL A 51 -1.39 11.48 -14.35
CA VAL A 51 -2.45 10.58 -13.93
C VAL A 51 -3.80 10.96 -14.55
N GLU A 52 -4.18 10.31 -15.66
CA GLU A 52 -5.56 10.36 -16.16
C GLU A 52 -6.50 9.47 -15.34
N ASN A 53 -6.04 8.26 -14.99
CA ASN A 53 -6.76 7.31 -14.16
C ASN A 53 -5.90 6.89 -12.95
N PRO A 54 -6.14 7.45 -11.75
CA PRO A 54 -5.33 7.21 -10.57
C PRO A 54 -5.15 5.75 -10.18
N ILE A 55 -6.20 4.95 -10.27
CA ILE A 55 -6.13 3.54 -9.87
C ILE A 55 -5.31 2.75 -10.89
N GLN A 56 -5.55 2.99 -12.18
CA GLN A 56 -4.79 2.34 -13.24
C GLN A 56 -3.30 2.71 -13.16
N SER A 57 -2.98 3.99 -12.98
CA SER A 57 -1.58 4.45 -12.85
C SER A 57 -0.91 3.83 -11.62
N LEU A 58 -1.61 3.78 -10.48
CA LEU A 58 -1.12 3.15 -9.25
C LEU A 58 -0.86 1.65 -9.43
N VAL A 59 -1.79 0.92 -10.07
CA VAL A 59 -1.65 -0.51 -10.33
C VAL A 59 -0.54 -0.79 -11.34
N THR A 60 -0.40 0.03 -12.38
CA THR A 60 0.68 -0.10 -13.37
C THR A 60 2.05 0.16 -12.74
N PHE A 61 2.13 1.14 -11.83
CA PHE A 61 3.34 1.45 -11.09
C PHE A 61 3.76 0.28 -10.18
N ALA A 62 2.85 -0.27 -9.39
CA ALA A 62 3.16 -1.36 -8.47
C ALA A 62 3.37 -2.71 -9.20
N TYR A 63 2.51 -3.00 -10.18
CA TYR A 63 2.45 -4.26 -10.92
C TYR A 63 2.59 -4.03 -12.44
N PRO A 64 3.81 -3.73 -12.91
CA PRO A 64 4.06 -3.53 -14.34
C PRO A 64 3.76 -4.82 -15.13
N ASP A 65 3.14 -4.68 -16.30
CA ASP A 65 2.79 -5.81 -17.18
C ASP A 65 2.00 -6.92 -16.48
N MET A 66 1.04 -6.55 -15.62
CA MET A 66 0.26 -7.52 -14.82
C MET A 66 -0.40 -8.62 -15.66
N LEU A 67 -0.93 -8.27 -16.85
CA LEU A 67 -1.55 -9.24 -17.78
C LEU A 67 -0.59 -10.32 -18.27
N ASN A 68 0.72 -10.08 -18.26
CA ASN A 68 1.72 -11.08 -18.61
C ASN A 68 2.24 -11.86 -17.40
N ASN A 69 2.03 -11.34 -16.18
CA ASN A 69 2.59 -11.88 -14.94
C ASN A 69 1.55 -12.48 -13.98
N TYR A 70 0.25 -12.40 -14.26
CA TYR A 70 -0.82 -12.81 -13.32
C TYR A 70 -0.76 -14.27 -12.85
N ILE A 71 -0.06 -15.15 -13.57
CA ILE A 71 0.15 -16.56 -13.17
C ILE A 71 1.42 -16.73 -12.33
N ASN A 72 2.37 -15.80 -12.43
CA ASN A 72 3.65 -15.89 -11.76
C ASN A 72 3.54 -15.41 -10.31
N LEU A 73 3.44 -16.35 -9.36
CA LEU A 73 3.33 -16.01 -7.94
C LEU A 73 4.52 -15.18 -7.42
N SER A 74 5.75 -15.47 -7.88
CA SER A 74 6.94 -14.75 -7.41
C SER A 74 6.96 -13.29 -7.85
N PHE A 75 6.19 -12.93 -8.88
CA PHE A 75 6.03 -11.55 -9.31
C PHE A 75 5.35 -10.70 -8.24
N PHE A 76 4.46 -11.29 -7.42
CA PHE A 76 3.69 -10.57 -6.41
C PHE A 76 4.34 -10.56 -5.01
N GLU A 77 5.40 -11.34 -4.78
CA GLU A 77 5.97 -11.56 -3.44
C GLU A 77 6.60 -10.30 -2.81
N ASP A 78 7.13 -9.38 -3.62
CA ASP A 78 7.82 -8.17 -3.17
C ASP A 78 7.02 -6.88 -3.43
N ARG A 79 5.74 -7.01 -3.78
CA ARG A 79 4.87 -5.91 -4.20
C ARG A 79 3.62 -5.84 -3.34
N ALA A 80 3.27 -4.63 -2.93
CA ALA A 80 2.02 -4.37 -2.22
C ALA A 80 1.58 -2.92 -2.48
N ILE A 81 0.26 -2.73 -2.53
CA ILE A 81 -0.34 -1.40 -2.47
C ILE A 81 -0.99 -1.27 -1.10
N LEU A 82 -0.51 -0.30 -0.31
CA LEU A 82 -1.08 0.00 1.01
C LEU A 82 -1.99 1.22 0.88
N ALA A 83 -3.16 1.15 1.51
CA ALA A 83 -4.12 2.24 1.55
C ALA A 83 -4.60 2.47 2.99
N PRO A 84 -4.93 3.72 3.35
CA PRO A 84 -5.28 4.08 4.73
C PRO A 84 -6.69 3.61 5.14
N THR A 85 -7.58 3.35 4.19
CA THR A 85 -8.98 2.96 4.46
C THR A 85 -9.34 1.66 3.75
N LEU A 86 -10.28 0.92 4.35
CA LEU A 86 -10.81 -0.31 3.76
C LEU A 86 -11.49 -0.04 2.40
N GLU A 87 -12.25 1.05 2.28
CA GLU A 87 -12.90 1.44 1.02
C GLU A 87 -11.88 1.62 -0.12
N ALA A 88 -10.75 2.27 0.16
CA ALA A 88 -9.70 2.44 -0.84
C ALA A 88 -9.06 1.09 -1.23
N VAL A 89 -8.84 0.21 -0.25
CA VAL A 89 -8.36 -1.16 -0.48
C VAL A 89 -9.33 -1.93 -1.36
N GLU A 90 -10.62 -1.92 -1.05
CA GLU A 90 -11.67 -2.62 -1.81
C GLU A 90 -11.74 -2.12 -3.26
N LYS A 91 -11.67 -0.80 -3.47
CA LYS A 91 -11.70 -0.19 -4.79
C LYS A 91 -10.50 -0.62 -5.65
N ILE A 92 -9.30 -0.63 -5.06
CA ILE A 92 -8.08 -1.05 -5.76
C ILE A 92 -8.12 -2.55 -6.05
N ASN A 93 -8.48 -3.37 -5.06
CA ASN A 93 -8.56 -4.83 -5.23
C ASN A 93 -9.57 -5.23 -6.30
N SER A 94 -10.76 -4.61 -6.30
CA SER A 94 -11.78 -4.85 -7.32
C SER A 94 -11.27 -4.52 -8.73
N TYR A 95 -10.53 -3.42 -8.88
CA TYR A 95 -9.91 -3.08 -10.16
C TYR A 95 -8.86 -4.10 -10.58
N ILE A 96 -7.95 -4.51 -9.68
CA ILE A 96 -6.94 -5.54 -9.97
C ILE A 96 -7.60 -6.85 -10.40
N LEU A 97 -8.62 -7.31 -9.66
CA LEU A 97 -9.36 -8.54 -9.98
C LEU A 97 -10.03 -8.45 -11.36
N SER A 98 -10.57 -7.28 -11.73
CA SER A 98 -11.20 -7.07 -13.04
C SER A 98 -10.23 -7.19 -14.24
N LEU A 99 -8.92 -7.03 -13.99
CA LEU A 99 -7.89 -7.15 -15.02
C LEU A 99 -7.41 -8.61 -15.20
N ILE A 100 -7.59 -9.47 -14.21
CA ILE A 100 -7.12 -10.85 -14.26
C ILE A 100 -8.08 -11.66 -15.14
N PRO A 101 -7.62 -12.30 -16.23
CA PRO A 101 -8.48 -13.04 -17.16
C PRO A 101 -8.85 -14.44 -16.63
N LEU A 102 -9.11 -14.56 -15.32
CA LEU A 102 -9.51 -15.78 -14.66
C LEU A 102 -10.97 -15.69 -14.23
N LYS A 103 -11.58 -16.85 -14.00
CA LYS A 103 -12.94 -16.91 -13.49
C LYS A 103 -12.95 -16.45 -12.03
N GLU A 104 -13.70 -15.40 -11.75
CA GLU A 104 -13.99 -14.94 -10.39
C GLU A 104 -14.62 -16.10 -9.58
N THR A 105 -14.11 -16.27 -8.36
CA THR A 105 -14.60 -17.28 -7.42
C THR A 105 -14.76 -16.64 -6.05
N GLU A 106 -15.97 -16.72 -5.51
CA GLU A 106 -16.26 -16.27 -4.16
C GLU A 106 -16.05 -17.42 -3.17
N TYR A 107 -15.30 -17.14 -2.10
CA TYR A 107 -15.08 -18.08 -1.00
C TYR A 107 -15.78 -17.51 0.24
N LEU A 108 -16.82 -18.21 0.72
CA LEU A 108 -17.56 -17.80 1.91
C LEU A 108 -16.74 -18.12 3.18
N SER A 109 -16.79 -17.23 4.18
CA SER A 109 -16.16 -17.52 5.47
C SER A 109 -16.89 -18.67 6.17
N SER A 110 -16.15 -19.42 6.99
CA SER A 110 -16.68 -20.52 7.79
C SER A 110 -16.46 -20.21 9.26
N ASP A 111 -17.21 -19.21 9.75
CA ASP A 111 -17.14 -18.78 11.14
C ASP A 111 -18.24 -19.45 11.95
N SER A 112 -17.87 -20.08 13.07
CA SER A 112 -18.82 -20.66 14.02
C SER A 112 -18.62 -20.02 15.38
N THR A 113 -19.69 -19.49 15.97
CA THR A 113 -19.67 -19.01 17.35
C THR A 113 -19.83 -20.19 18.29
N CYS A 114 -18.86 -20.44 19.18
CA CYS A 114 -19.07 -21.36 20.29
C CYS A 114 -20.19 -20.82 21.18
N GLN A 115 -21.17 -21.66 21.52
CA GLN A 115 -22.06 -21.36 22.63
C GLN A 115 -21.20 -21.28 23.89
N ALA A 116 -21.17 -20.12 24.55
CA ALA A 116 -20.70 -20.05 25.92
C ALA A 116 -21.67 -20.89 26.76
N ASP A 117 -21.14 -21.72 27.67
CA ASP A 117 -21.97 -22.50 28.60
C ASP A 117 -22.95 -21.54 29.28
N GLU A 118 -24.24 -21.68 28.96
CA GLU A 118 -25.31 -21.04 29.72
C GLU A 118 -25.16 -21.57 31.14
N ASN A 119 -24.62 -20.72 32.04
CA ASN A 119 -24.59 -21.00 33.46
C ASN A 119 -26.03 -21.30 33.90
N TYR A 120 -26.34 -22.58 34.09
CA TYR A 120 -27.55 -23.01 34.76
C TYR A 120 -27.50 -22.41 36.18
N GLU A 121 -28.25 -21.34 36.40
CA GLU A 121 -28.56 -20.92 37.77
C GLU A 121 -29.42 -22.02 38.40
N LEU A 122 -28.88 -22.64 39.45
CA LEU A 122 -29.54 -23.60 40.34
C LEU A 122 -30.67 -22.94 41.13
#